data_AF-W7LXI5-F1
#
_entry.id   AF-W7LXI5-F1
#
_cell.length_a   1.000
_cell.length_b   1.000
_cell.length_c   1.000
_cell.angle_alpha   90.00
_cell.angle_beta   90.00
_cell.angle_gamma   90.00
#
_symmetry.space_group_name_H-M   'P 1'
#
loop_
_entity.id
_entity.type
_entity.pdbx_description
1 polymer ?
#
loop_
_entity_poly.entity_id
_entity_poly.type
_entity_poly.pdbx_seq_one_letter_code
_entity_poly.pdbx_strand_id
1 'polypeptide(L)'
;MEVHSMNIPRRQKAQHQIFEDGMRRLLKHEALDAMTLIDLLTLIYLKPESRAEIPNPFWLALLVAESSCHSDEVKEAKRMIWRRLFIRDDWAKINDTQLKDDRQVVERLAETELYSMLTDCISFQDPHEPFRPLSPHEALGAFTENLDRRFRDFETSFRTKLIDIMKLEDKILHQHVEKHRLGEWVRSTFEAARVELDSTLDNATKIAAAPQVAEHNTVMSGSIFDYGS
;
A
#
# COMPACT_ATOMS: atom_id res chain seq x y z
N MET A 1 -1.29 -1.78 21.13
CA MET A 1 -2.45 -1.56 20.24
C MET A 1 -2.50 -0.13 19.72
N GLU A 2 -2.41 0.89 20.59
CA GLU A 2 -2.54 2.31 20.18
C GLU A 2 -1.63 2.75 19.02
N VAL A 3 -0.35 2.36 19.04
CA VAL A 3 0.62 2.72 17.98
C VAL A 3 0.19 2.21 16.60
N HIS A 4 -0.46 1.05 16.52
CA HIS A 4 -0.90 0.47 15.25
C HIS A 4 -2.22 1.05 14.74
N SER A 5 -2.89 1.88 15.55
CA SER A 5 -4.16 2.53 15.20
C SER A 5 -4.00 4.02 14.83
N MET A 6 -2.77 4.50 14.62
CA MET A 6 -2.49 5.93 14.33
C MET A 6 -3.19 6.44 13.07
N ASN A 7 -3.50 5.53 12.16
CA ASN A 7 -4.24 5.78 10.92
C ASN A 7 -5.76 5.94 11.13
N ILE A 8 -6.26 5.75 12.35
CA ILE A 8 -7.67 5.87 12.70
C ILE A 8 -7.86 7.18 13.51
N PRO A 9 -8.65 8.14 13.01
CA PRO A 9 -9.02 9.33 13.77
C PRO A 9 -9.60 8.99 15.16
N ARG A 10 -9.02 9.57 16.23
CA ARG A 10 -9.39 9.30 17.64
C ARG A 10 -10.88 9.42 17.97
N ARG A 11 -11.63 10.20 17.18
CA ARG A 11 -13.08 10.41 17.30
C ARG A 11 -13.93 9.26 16.76
N GLN A 12 -13.39 8.42 15.88
CA GLN A 12 -14.09 7.30 15.24
C GLN A 12 -14.04 6.05 16.13
N LYS A 13 -14.72 6.10 17.28
CA LYS A 13 -14.69 5.02 18.28
C LYS A 13 -15.15 3.67 17.73
N ALA A 14 -16.15 3.64 16.84
CA ALA A 14 -16.62 2.41 16.22
C ALA A 14 -15.53 1.77 15.33
N GLN A 15 -14.77 2.56 14.57
CA GLN A 15 -13.67 2.06 13.74
C GLN A 15 -12.51 1.53 14.58
N HIS A 16 -12.17 2.24 15.67
CA HIS A 16 -11.21 1.72 16.65
C HIS A 16 -11.66 0.38 17.24
N GLN A 17 -12.94 0.23 17.59
CA GLN A 17 -13.47 -1.02 18.12
C GLN A 17 -13.32 -2.18 17.13
N ILE A 18 -13.62 -1.96 15.83
CA ILE A 18 -13.42 -2.98 14.79
C ILE A 18 -11.94 -3.37 14.66
N PHE A 19 -11.06 -2.37 14.62
CA PHE A 19 -9.62 -2.61 14.51
C PHE A 19 -9.06 -3.37 15.73
N GLU A 20 -9.42 -2.95 16.94
CA GLU A 20 -8.97 -3.58 18.18
C GLU A 20 -9.51 -5.01 18.33
N ASP A 21 -10.75 -5.26 17.92
CA ASP A 21 -11.31 -6.61 17.93
C ASP A 21 -10.55 -7.54 16.96
N GLY A 22 -10.35 -7.10 15.71
CA GLY A 22 -9.57 -7.85 14.74
C GLY A 22 -8.14 -8.14 15.22
N MET A 23 -7.46 -7.14 15.80
CA MET A 23 -6.12 -7.30 16.36
C MET A 23 -6.11 -8.30 17.53
N ARG A 24 -7.11 -8.24 18.42
CA ARG A 24 -7.23 -9.17 19.55
C ARG A 24 -7.40 -10.62 19.07
N ARG A 25 -8.24 -10.83 18.06
CA ARG A 25 -8.47 -12.15 17.46
C ARG A 25 -7.19 -12.68 16.80
N LEU A 26 -6.49 -11.83 16.05
CA LEU A 26 -5.20 -12.17 15.44
C LEU A 26 -4.16 -12.60 16.47
N LEU A 27 -4.03 -11.85 17.58
CA LEU A 27 -3.10 -12.17 18.67
C LEU A 27 -3.45 -13.46 19.42
N LYS A 28 -4.71 -13.91 19.34
CA LYS A 28 -5.15 -15.21 19.86
C LYS A 28 -5.00 -16.35 18.85
N HIS A 29 -4.37 -16.09 17.70
CA HIS A 29 -4.25 -17.03 16.58
C HIS A 29 -5.60 -17.51 16.04
N GLU A 30 -6.64 -16.68 16.15
CA GLU A 30 -7.93 -16.97 15.55
C GLU A 30 -7.90 -16.63 14.05
N ALA A 31 -8.48 -17.50 13.23
CA ALA A 31 -8.68 -17.22 11.83
C ALA A 31 -9.61 -16.00 11.66
N LEU A 32 -9.15 -15.02 10.88
CA LEU A 32 -9.94 -13.86 10.51
C LEU A 32 -10.69 -14.16 9.21
N ASP A 33 -11.92 -13.71 9.13
CA ASP A 33 -12.64 -13.67 7.86
C ASP A 33 -12.04 -12.59 6.94
N ALA A 34 -12.32 -12.69 5.64
CA ALA A 34 -11.71 -11.85 4.61
C ALA A 34 -11.91 -10.34 4.86
N MET A 35 -13.14 -9.93 5.21
CA MET A 35 -13.46 -8.52 5.42
C MET A 35 -12.82 -7.97 6.71
N THR A 36 -12.72 -8.77 7.77
CA THR A 36 -11.97 -8.38 8.98
C THR A 36 -10.47 -8.24 8.70
N LEU A 37 -9.88 -9.13 7.90
CA LEU A 37 -8.48 -9.01 7.50
C LEU A 37 -8.24 -7.76 6.63
N ILE A 38 -9.14 -7.47 5.69
CA ILE A 38 -9.10 -6.23 4.90
C ILE A 38 -9.17 -5.00 5.79
N ASP A 39 -10.06 -4.97 6.79
CA ASP A 39 -10.13 -3.87 7.76
C ASP A 39 -8.79 -3.71 8.50
N LEU A 40 -8.18 -4.78 8.99
CA LEU A 40 -6.88 -4.68 9.66
C LEU A 40 -5.79 -4.13 8.74
N LEU A 41 -5.64 -4.71 7.55
CA LEU A 41 -4.61 -4.32 6.59
C LEU A 41 -4.76 -2.87 6.13
N THR A 42 -6.00 -2.39 5.95
CA THR A 42 -6.25 -1.03 5.49
C THR A 42 -6.36 0.02 6.60
N LEU A 43 -6.41 -0.38 7.88
CA LEU A 43 -6.45 0.53 9.01
C LEU A 43 -5.15 0.56 9.82
N ILE A 44 -4.32 -0.47 9.70
CA ILE A 44 -3.08 -0.56 10.46
C ILE A 44 -2.11 0.57 10.08
N TYR A 45 -1.42 1.09 11.08
CA TYR A 45 -0.21 1.85 10.91
C TYR A 45 0.99 0.93 11.16
N LEU A 46 1.84 0.82 10.14
CA LEU A 46 3.13 0.17 10.21
C LEU A 46 4.22 1.22 10.14
N LYS A 47 5.18 1.11 11.05
CA LYS A 47 6.38 1.96 11.02
C LYS A 47 7.19 1.65 9.76
N PRO A 48 7.97 2.61 9.22
CA PRO A 48 8.76 2.43 8.01
C PRO A 48 9.64 1.17 8.05
N GLU A 49 10.23 0.84 9.20
CA GLU A 49 11.15 -0.31 9.34
C GLU A 49 10.42 -1.64 9.09
N SER A 50 9.15 -1.75 9.49
CA SER A 50 8.34 -2.95 9.30
C SER A 50 7.84 -3.10 7.86
N ARG A 51 7.91 -2.05 7.04
CA ARG A 51 7.46 -2.08 5.65
C ARG A 51 8.44 -2.80 4.72
N ALA A 52 9.69 -2.99 5.14
CA ALA A 52 10.68 -3.72 4.36
C ALA A 52 10.47 -5.24 4.39
N GLU A 53 9.73 -5.75 5.39
CA GLU A 53 9.59 -7.19 5.64
C GLU A 53 8.36 -7.80 4.95
N ILE A 54 7.36 -6.98 4.60
CA ILE A 54 6.12 -7.43 4.01
C ILE A 54 5.71 -6.53 2.84
N PRO A 55 5.02 -7.08 1.82
CA PRO A 55 4.36 -6.24 0.82
C PRO A 55 3.39 -5.26 1.47
N ASN A 56 3.09 -4.17 0.76
CA ASN A 56 2.21 -3.12 1.19
C ASN A 56 0.86 -3.71 1.68
N PRO A 57 0.37 -3.31 2.87
CA PRO A 57 -0.88 -3.83 3.41
C PRO A 57 -2.08 -3.65 2.47
N PHE A 58 -2.12 -2.59 1.68
CA PHE A 58 -3.20 -2.38 0.70
C PHE A 58 -3.13 -3.38 -0.46
N TRP A 59 -1.93 -3.82 -0.85
CA TRP A 59 -1.75 -4.85 -1.87
C TRP A 59 -2.25 -6.18 -1.37
N LEU A 60 -1.85 -6.55 -0.15
CA LEU A 60 -2.35 -7.75 0.52
C LEU A 60 -3.88 -7.70 0.67
N ALA A 61 -4.47 -6.53 0.95
CA ALA A 61 -5.91 -6.38 1.05
C ALA A 61 -6.62 -6.61 -0.30
N LEU A 62 -6.04 -6.17 -1.42
CA LEU A 62 -6.59 -6.47 -2.76
C LEU A 62 -6.54 -7.97 -3.05
N LEU A 63 -5.44 -8.64 -2.72
CA LEU A 63 -5.32 -10.09 -2.86
C LEU A 63 -6.36 -10.84 -2.02
N VAL A 64 -6.60 -10.41 -0.78
CA VAL A 64 -7.66 -10.98 0.07
C VAL A 64 -9.04 -10.76 -0.55
N ALA A 65 -9.31 -9.57 -1.08
CA ALA A 65 -10.57 -9.26 -1.75
C ALA A 65 -10.82 -10.15 -2.98
N GLU A 66 -9.78 -10.46 -3.76
CA GLU A 66 -9.89 -11.30 -4.95
C GLU A 66 -10.03 -12.79 -4.63
N SER A 67 -9.27 -13.26 -3.64
CA SER A 67 -9.15 -14.69 -3.34
C SER A 67 -10.18 -15.21 -2.34
N SER A 68 -10.66 -14.34 -1.44
CA SER A 68 -11.33 -14.79 -0.21
C SER A 68 -12.66 -14.10 0.08
N CYS A 69 -12.95 -12.94 -0.53
CA CYS A 69 -14.26 -12.31 -0.38
C CYS A 69 -15.33 -13.07 -1.17
N HIS A 70 -16.57 -12.96 -0.70
CA HIS A 70 -17.72 -13.44 -1.45
C HIS A 70 -17.88 -12.64 -2.75
N SER A 71 -18.29 -13.31 -3.83
CA SER A 71 -18.37 -12.74 -5.19
C SER A 71 -19.22 -11.46 -5.27
N ASP A 72 -20.25 -11.35 -4.43
CA ASP A 72 -21.14 -10.19 -4.33
C ASP A 72 -20.54 -9.01 -3.54
N GLU A 73 -19.44 -9.23 -2.81
CA GLU A 73 -18.75 -8.21 -2.00
C GLU A 73 -17.40 -7.78 -2.58
N VAL A 74 -16.77 -8.59 -3.47
CA VAL A 74 -15.44 -8.29 -4.04
C VAL A 74 -15.34 -6.87 -4.58
N LYS A 75 -16.35 -6.45 -5.34
CA LYS A 75 -16.38 -5.11 -5.96
C LYS A 75 -16.37 -4.00 -4.90
N GLU A 76 -17.25 -4.08 -3.90
CA GLU A 76 -17.33 -3.07 -2.84
C GLU A 76 -16.10 -3.09 -1.93
N ALA A 77 -15.56 -4.27 -1.65
CA ALA A 77 -14.32 -4.45 -0.90
C ALA A 77 -13.15 -3.75 -1.60
N LYS A 78 -12.95 -4.00 -2.91
CA LYS A 78 -11.92 -3.32 -3.70
C LYS A 78 -12.10 -1.80 -3.70
N ARG A 79 -13.32 -1.30 -3.92
CA ARG A 79 -13.59 0.15 -3.91
C ARG A 79 -13.26 0.78 -2.54
N MET A 80 -13.61 0.11 -1.44
CA MET A 80 -13.27 0.56 -0.08
C MET A 80 -11.76 0.57 0.18
N ILE A 81 -11.03 -0.46 -0.24
CA ILE A 81 -9.56 -0.54 -0.12
C ILE A 81 -8.93 0.66 -0.84
N TRP A 82 -9.32 0.89 -2.09
CA TRP A 82 -8.85 2.03 -2.87
C TRP A 82 -9.22 3.38 -2.25
N ARG A 83 -10.45 3.54 -1.75
CA ARG A 83 -10.84 4.76 -1.04
C ARG A 83 -9.92 5.03 0.15
N ARG A 84 -9.68 4.02 1.00
CA ARG A 84 -8.81 4.15 2.18
C ARG A 84 -7.36 4.46 1.80
N LEU A 85 -6.86 3.92 0.69
CA LEU A 85 -5.55 4.25 0.15
C LEU A 85 -5.51 5.72 -0.31
N PHE A 86 -6.50 6.14 -1.11
CA PHE A 86 -6.55 7.49 -1.66
C PHE A 86 -6.70 8.60 -0.62
N ILE A 87 -7.26 8.32 0.55
CA ILE A 87 -7.33 9.30 1.64
C ILE A 87 -6.18 9.17 2.65
N ARG A 88 -5.22 8.25 2.42
CA ARG A 88 -4.08 8.07 3.32
C ARG A 88 -3.12 9.24 3.26
N ASP A 89 -2.90 9.76 2.05
CA ASP A 89 -1.95 10.82 1.78
C ASP A 89 -2.60 12.20 1.85
N ASP A 90 -1.83 13.20 2.28
CA ASP A 90 -2.29 14.60 2.31
C ASP A 90 -2.15 15.25 0.92
N TRP A 91 -3.13 14.99 0.06
CA TRP A 91 -3.10 15.54 -1.30
C TRP A 91 -3.25 17.05 -1.36
N ALA A 92 -3.80 17.71 -0.34
CA ALA A 92 -3.79 19.17 -0.31
C ALA A 92 -2.35 19.68 -0.24
N LYS A 93 -1.54 19.05 0.60
CA LYS A 93 -0.11 19.34 0.76
C LYS A 93 0.70 18.93 -0.47
N ILE A 94 0.37 17.81 -1.13
CA ILE A 94 1.08 17.36 -2.36
C ILE A 94 0.75 18.28 -3.54
N ASN A 95 -0.51 18.69 -3.67
CA ASN A 95 -0.96 19.56 -4.74
C ASN A 95 -0.34 20.98 -4.67
N ASP A 96 0.11 21.40 -3.48
CA ASP A 96 0.92 22.60 -3.33
C ASP A 96 2.33 22.39 -3.90
N THR A 97 2.48 22.73 -5.18
CA THR A 97 3.70 22.58 -5.98
C THR A 97 4.44 23.89 -6.20
N GLN A 98 4.07 24.97 -5.49
CA GLN A 98 4.71 26.26 -5.65
C GLN A 98 6.22 26.15 -5.37
N LEU A 99 7.02 26.68 -6.30
CA LEU A 99 8.49 26.71 -6.23
C LEU A 99 9.16 25.33 -6.19
N LYS A 100 8.48 24.25 -6.61
CA LYS A 100 9.08 22.93 -6.74
C LYS A 100 9.43 22.62 -8.19
N ASP A 101 10.59 22.00 -8.40
CA ASP A 101 10.91 21.39 -9.69
C ASP A 101 10.30 19.98 -9.81
N ASP A 102 10.35 19.42 -11.02
CA ASP A 102 9.76 18.10 -11.33
C ASP A 102 10.38 16.98 -10.49
N ARG A 103 11.69 17.07 -10.18
CA ARG A 103 12.38 16.07 -9.37
C ARG A 103 11.87 16.09 -7.94
N GLN A 104 11.70 17.27 -7.34
CA GLN A 104 11.15 17.42 -6.00
C GLN A 104 9.69 16.94 -5.92
N VAL A 105 8.93 17.07 -7.01
CA VAL A 105 7.58 16.50 -7.09
C VAL A 105 7.65 14.97 -7.06
N VAL A 106 8.53 14.35 -7.85
CA VAL A 106 8.69 12.87 -7.87
C VAL A 106 9.17 12.33 -6.52
N GLU A 107 10.18 12.96 -5.90
CA GLU A 107 10.67 12.57 -4.56
C GLU A 107 9.52 12.58 -3.54
N ARG A 108 8.65 13.59 -3.62
CA ARG A 108 7.49 13.68 -2.74
C ARG A 108 6.41 12.64 -3.03
N LEU A 109 6.23 12.25 -4.29
CA LEU A 109 5.33 11.15 -4.64
C LEU A 109 5.88 9.82 -4.09
N ALA A 110 7.20 9.61 -4.14
CA ALA A 110 7.85 8.41 -3.62
C ALA A 110 7.64 8.20 -2.10
N GLU A 111 7.38 9.27 -1.35
CA GLU A 111 7.05 9.21 0.08
C GLU A 111 5.59 8.80 0.38
N THR A 112 4.72 8.73 -0.63
CA THR A 112 3.29 8.45 -0.45
C THR A 112 2.99 6.98 -0.25
N GLU A 113 1.91 6.69 0.47
CA GLU A 113 1.39 5.32 0.56
C GLU A 113 0.95 4.81 -0.81
N LEU A 114 0.34 5.69 -1.62
CA LEU A 114 -0.05 5.36 -2.98
C LEU A 114 1.14 4.88 -3.82
N TYR A 115 2.28 5.56 -3.77
CA TYR A 115 3.47 5.15 -4.54
C TYR A 115 3.96 3.77 -4.12
N SER A 116 4.15 3.55 -2.82
CA SER A 116 4.58 2.24 -2.31
C SER A 116 3.63 1.12 -2.72
N MET A 117 2.32 1.36 -2.64
CA MET A 117 1.30 0.40 -3.06
C MET A 117 1.35 0.12 -4.57
N LEU A 118 1.48 1.15 -5.41
CA LEU A 118 1.55 0.98 -6.87
C LEU A 118 2.82 0.24 -7.30
N THR A 119 3.94 0.48 -6.62
CA THR A 119 5.19 -0.27 -6.83
C THR A 119 4.98 -1.78 -6.63
N ASP A 120 4.29 -2.19 -5.57
CA ASP A 120 3.99 -3.60 -5.34
C ASP A 120 3.02 -4.17 -6.38
N CYS A 121 1.97 -3.44 -6.73
CA CYS A 121 1.05 -3.87 -7.79
C CYS A 121 1.77 -4.12 -9.12
N ILE A 122 2.71 -3.25 -9.51
CA ILE A 122 3.50 -3.40 -10.74
C ILE A 122 4.50 -4.55 -10.59
N SER A 123 5.12 -4.72 -9.43
CA SER A 123 6.11 -5.77 -9.16
C SER A 123 5.50 -7.18 -9.21
N PHE A 124 4.24 -7.32 -8.74
CA PHE A 124 3.54 -8.60 -8.65
C PHE A 124 2.49 -8.81 -9.75
N GLN A 125 2.40 -7.93 -10.77
CA GLN A 125 1.43 -8.08 -11.85
C GLN A 125 1.70 -9.31 -12.71
N ASP A 126 0.65 -9.86 -13.30
CA ASP A 126 0.79 -10.82 -14.40
C ASP A 126 1.27 -10.07 -15.66
N PRO A 127 2.38 -10.49 -16.31
CA PRO A 127 2.84 -9.90 -17.57
C PRO A 127 1.79 -9.91 -18.69
N HIS A 128 0.82 -10.82 -18.64
CA HIS A 128 -0.27 -10.94 -19.61
C HIS A 128 -1.49 -10.09 -19.27
N GLU A 129 -1.62 -9.66 -18.02
CA GLU A 129 -2.71 -8.79 -17.55
C GLU A 129 -2.11 -7.59 -16.79
N PRO A 130 -1.62 -6.57 -17.52
CA PRO A 130 -0.97 -5.42 -16.91
C PRO A 130 -1.89 -4.70 -15.93
N PHE A 131 -1.36 -4.44 -14.74
CA PHE A 131 -2.12 -3.81 -13.67
C PHE A 131 -2.58 -2.40 -14.08
N ARG A 132 -3.82 -2.07 -13.71
CA ARG A 132 -4.38 -0.73 -13.84
C ARG A 132 -4.95 -0.28 -12.50
N PRO A 133 -4.51 0.88 -11.97
CA PRO A 133 -5.09 1.42 -10.75
C PRO A 133 -6.55 1.79 -10.98
N LEU A 134 -7.39 1.55 -9.97
CA LEU A 134 -8.78 2.01 -9.97
C LEU A 134 -8.81 3.54 -9.98
N SER A 135 -9.72 4.17 -10.72
CA SER A 135 -9.80 5.63 -10.66
C SER A 135 -10.39 6.09 -9.32
N PRO A 136 -9.96 7.24 -8.77
CA PRO A 136 -10.55 7.79 -7.54
C PRO A 136 -12.07 7.94 -7.58
N HIS A 137 -12.66 8.24 -8.75
CA HIS A 137 -14.12 8.35 -8.90
C HIS A 137 -14.82 7.00 -8.73
N GLU A 138 -14.22 5.91 -9.21
CA GLU A 138 -14.80 4.57 -9.08
C GLU A 138 -14.77 4.06 -7.63
N ALA A 139 -13.88 4.59 -6.78
CA ALA A 139 -13.80 4.23 -5.37
C ALA A 139 -14.89 4.87 -4.49
N LEU A 140 -15.56 5.93 -4.98
CA LEU A 140 -16.63 6.63 -4.24
C LEU A 140 -17.84 5.73 -4.01
N GLY A 141 -18.59 5.93 -2.94
CA GLY A 141 -19.85 5.25 -2.62
C GLY A 141 -19.72 3.85 -2.02
N ALA A 142 -18.49 3.32 -1.83
CA ALA A 142 -18.31 1.97 -1.31
C ALA A 142 -18.84 1.82 0.13
N PHE A 143 -19.79 0.91 0.35
CA PHE A 143 -20.43 0.68 1.66
C PHE A 143 -21.01 1.93 2.35
N THR A 144 -21.35 2.99 1.61
CA THR A 144 -21.89 4.22 2.22
C THR A 144 -23.35 4.10 2.62
N GLU A 145 -24.11 3.14 2.06
CA GLU A 145 -25.52 2.94 2.41
C GLU A 145 -25.78 1.60 3.09
N ASN A 146 -25.07 0.55 2.67
CA ASN A 146 -25.16 -0.79 3.25
C ASN A 146 -23.77 -1.28 3.59
N LEU A 147 -23.57 -1.77 4.81
CA LEU A 147 -22.32 -2.39 5.22
C LEU A 147 -22.23 -3.84 4.72
N ASP A 148 -21.02 -4.41 4.78
CA ASP A 148 -20.82 -5.82 4.46
C ASP A 148 -21.55 -6.76 5.43
N ARG A 149 -21.62 -8.04 5.06
CA ARG A 149 -22.44 -9.04 5.75
C ARG A 149 -22.14 -9.21 7.24
N ARG A 150 -20.91 -8.95 7.70
CA ARG A 150 -20.52 -9.17 9.10
C ARG A 150 -21.30 -8.28 10.05
N PHE A 151 -21.78 -7.14 9.55
CA PHE A 151 -22.48 -6.16 10.36
C PHE A 151 -24.00 -6.35 10.39
N ARG A 152 -24.56 -7.37 9.72
CA ARG A 152 -26.03 -7.58 9.68
C ARG A 152 -26.64 -7.74 11.08
N ASP A 153 -25.95 -8.45 11.96
CA ASP A 153 -26.44 -8.77 13.31
C ASP A 153 -26.01 -7.77 14.38
N PHE A 154 -25.27 -6.73 14.00
CA PHE A 154 -24.87 -5.67 14.92
C PHE A 154 -26.06 -4.75 15.24
N GLU A 155 -26.04 -4.17 16.44
CA GLU A 155 -27.02 -3.16 16.84
C GLU A 155 -27.10 -2.02 15.82
N THR A 156 -28.31 -1.57 15.51
CA THR A 156 -28.56 -0.47 14.56
C THR A 156 -27.73 0.77 14.90
N SER A 157 -27.62 1.11 16.19
CA SER A 157 -26.85 2.27 16.64
C SER A 157 -25.36 2.18 16.28
N PHE A 158 -24.78 0.98 16.27
CA PHE A 158 -23.40 0.74 15.90
C PHE A 158 -23.21 0.74 14.39
N ARG A 159 -24.13 0.10 13.66
CA ARG A 159 -24.14 0.12 12.18
C ARG A 159 -24.22 1.54 11.63
N THR A 160 -25.08 2.39 12.19
CA THR A 160 -25.18 3.80 11.80
C THR A 160 -23.84 4.53 11.97
N LYS A 161 -23.13 4.31 13.09
CA LYS A 161 -21.80 4.91 13.31
C LYS A 161 -20.79 4.48 12.25
N LEU A 162 -20.79 3.20 11.85
CA LEU A 162 -19.91 2.71 10.79
C LEU A 162 -20.29 3.29 9.42
N ILE A 163 -21.58 3.40 9.11
CA ILE A 163 -22.05 4.07 7.89
C ILE A 163 -21.59 5.53 7.87
N ASP A 164 -21.72 6.26 8.97
CA ASP A 164 -21.26 7.65 9.08
C ASP A 164 -19.74 7.77 8.85
N ILE A 165 -18.96 6.79 9.31
CA ILE A 165 -17.53 6.68 9.02
C ILE A 165 -17.29 6.48 7.52
N MET A 166 -18.00 5.56 6.87
CA MET A 166 -17.86 5.33 5.42
C MET A 166 -18.22 6.59 4.63
N LYS A 167 -19.30 7.29 5.00
CA LYS A 167 -19.70 8.57 4.38
C LYS A 167 -18.65 9.67 4.60
N LEU A 168 -17.99 9.68 5.76
CA LEU A 168 -16.92 10.63 6.03
C LEU A 168 -15.68 10.36 5.17
N GLU A 169 -15.23 9.11 5.09
CA GLU A 169 -14.14 8.70 4.19
C GLU A 169 -14.47 9.08 2.73
N ASP A 170 -15.71 8.82 2.32
CA ASP A 170 -16.20 9.14 0.97
C ASP A 170 -16.17 10.63 0.67
N LYS A 171 -16.59 11.45 1.63
CA LYS A 171 -16.52 12.91 1.53
C LYS A 171 -15.08 13.42 1.41
N ILE A 172 -14.14 12.82 2.12
CA ILE A 172 -12.71 13.18 2.05
C ILE A 172 -12.17 12.83 0.66
N LEU A 173 -12.46 11.62 0.16
CA LEU A 173 -12.08 11.21 -1.19
C LEU A 173 -12.66 12.17 -2.24
N HIS A 174 -13.95 12.47 -2.16
CA HIS A 174 -14.62 13.40 -3.06
C HIS A 174 -13.93 14.77 -3.05
N GLN A 175 -13.54 15.27 -1.86
CA GLN A 175 -12.77 16.51 -1.77
C GLN A 175 -11.41 16.43 -2.50
N HIS A 176 -10.66 15.33 -2.34
CA HIS A 176 -9.37 15.16 -3.03
C HIS A 176 -9.53 15.08 -4.54
N VAL A 177 -10.59 14.44 -5.02
CA VAL A 177 -10.95 14.37 -6.43
C VAL A 177 -11.23 15.77 -7.00
N GLU A 178 -12.13 16.52 -6.36
CA GLU A 178 -12.61 17.81 -6.88
C GLU A 178 -11.61 18.95 -6.69
N LYS A 179 -10.88 18.98 -5.57
CA LYS A 179 -10.08 20.15 -5.18
C LYS A 179 -8.57 19.95 -5.25
N HIS A 180 -8.11 18.69 -5.15
CA HIS A 180 -6.69 18.39 -5.02
C HIS A 180 -6.14 17.61 -6.22
N ARG A 181 -6.90 17.55 -7.32
CA ARG A 181 -6.50 16.93 -8.60
C ARG A 181 -6.03 15.49 -8.43
N LEU A 182 -6.63 14.75 -7.48
CA LEU A 182 -6.19 13.39 -7.13
C LEU A 182 -6.11 12.46 -8.34
N GLY A 183 -7.03 12.56 -9.30
CA GLY A 183 -6.99 11.74 -10.52
C GLY A 183 -5.72 11.96 -11.36
N GLU A 184 -5.17 13.18 -11.37
CA GLU A 184 -3.89 13.45 -12.03
C GLU A 184 -2.73 12.91 -11.22
N TRP A 185 -2.75 13.10 -9.89
CA TRP A 185 -1.71 12.57 -9.01
C TRP A 185 -1.62 11.05 -9.05
N VAL A 186 -2.74 10.34 -9.14
CA VAL A 186 -2.72 8.87 -9.33
C VAL A 186 -1.98 8.48 -10.60
N ARG A 187 -2.23 9.19 -11.72
CA ARG A 187 -1.53 8.93 -12.99
C ARG A 187 -0.04 9.21 -12.87
N SER A 188 0.34 10.38 -12.36
CA SER A 188 1.75 10.76 -12.20
C SER A 188 2.49 9.83 -11.25
N THR A 189 1.84 9.39 -10.16
CA THR A 189 2.43 8.45 -9.19
C THR A 189 2.62 7.07 -9.84
N PHE A 190 1.65 6.59 -10.61
CA PHE A 190 1.75 5.33 -11.33
C PHE A 190 2.86 5.34 -12.38
N GLU A 191 2.97 6.42 -13.15
CA GLU A 191 4.04 6.61 -14.12
C GLU A 191 5.42 6.66 -13.45
N ALA A 192 5.56 7.41 -12.36
CA ALA A 192 6.80 7.49 -11.59
C ALA A 192 7.22 6.13 -11.00
N ALA A 193 6.27 5.38 -10.43
CA ALA A 193 6.54 4.04 -9.89
C ALA A 193 6.99 3.07 -10.99
N ARG A 194 6.35 3.11 -12.16
CA ARG A 194 6.72 2.26 -13.30
C ARG A 194 8.12 2.57 -13.83
N VAL A 195 8.42 3.85 -14.05
CA VAL A 195 9.74 4.28 -14.55
C VAL A 195 10.87 3.88 -13.60
N GLU A 196 10.67 4.02 -12.29
CA GLU A 196 11.66 3.62 -11.30
C GLU A 196 11.92 2.10 -11.31
N LEU A 197 10.85 1.31 -11.45
CA LEU A 197 10.95 -0.14 -11.55
C LEU A 197 11.69 -0.59 -12.81
N ASP A 198 11.32 -0.03 -13.97
CA ASP A 198 11.95 -0.32 -15.26
C ASP A 198 13.46 0.03 -15.20
N SER A 199 13.80 1.20 -14.65
CA SER A 199 15.19 1.62 -14.41
C SER A 199 15.95 0.65 -13.50
N THR A 200 15.32 0.18 -12.43
CA THR A 200 15.92 -0.78 -11.49
C THR A 200 16.19 -2.14 -12.15
N LEU A 201 15.24 -2.64 -12.94
CA LEU A 201 15.38 -3.90 -13.69
C LEU A 201 16.47 -3.80 -14.77
N ASP A 202 16.53 -2.69 -15.50
CA ASP A 202 17.57 -2.42 -16.49
C ASP A 202 18.96 -2.39 -15.85
N ASN A 203 19.09 -1.73 -14.70
CA ASN A 203 20.36 -1.64 -13.97
C ASN A 203 20.78 -3.00 -13.40
N ALA A 204 19.85 -3.79 -12.85
CA ALA A 204 20.12 -5.15 -12.41
C ALA A 204 20.61 -6.04 -13.56
N THR A 205 20.01 -5.91 -14.74
CA THR A 205 20.41 -6.65 -15.95
C THR A 205 21.81 -6.26 -16.41
N LYS A 206 22.15 -4.95 -16.39
CA LYS A 206 23.49 -4.46 -16.72
C LYS A 206 24.56 -4.95 -15.74
N ILE A 207 24.25 -4.98 -14.44
CA ILE A 207 25.16 -5.48 -13.41
C ILE A 207 25.37 -6.99 -13.56
N ALA A 208 24.31 -7.76 -13.80
CA ALA A 208 24.40 -9.20 -14.01
C ALA A 208 25.15 -9.60 -15.30
N ALA A 209 25.12 -8.74 -16.32
CA ALA A 209 25.82 -8.94 -17.59
C ALA A 209 27.28 -8.47 -17.59
N ALA A 210 27.77 -7.81 -16.53
CA ALA A 210 29.15 -7.35 -16.45
C ALA A 210 30.12 -8.54 -16.28
N PRO A 211 31.22 -8.62 -17.06
CA PRO A 211 32.17 -9.71 -16.95
C PRO A 211 32.82 -9.74 -15.56
N GLN A 212 32.69 -10.86 -14.85
CA GLN A 212 33.43 -11.11 -13.61
C GLN A 212 34.92 -11.18 -13.95
N VAL A 213 35.67 -10.14 -13.59
CA VAL A 213 37.12 -10.13 -13.73
C VAL A 213 37.67 -11.16 -12.73
N ALA A 214 38.01 -12.35 -13.22
CA ALA A 214 38.69 -13.36 -12.44
C ALA A 214 40.10 -12.83 -12.07
N GLU A 215 40.28 -12.44 -10.81
CA GLU A 215 41.61 -12.17 -10.26
C GLU A 215 42.42 -13.46 -10.22
N HIS A 216 43.21 -13.68 -11.29
CA HIS A 216 44.19 -14.74 -11.34
C HIS A 216 45.42 -14.31 -10.53
N ASN A 217 45.40 -14.59 -9.22
CA ASN A 217 46.57 -14.42 -8.36
C ASN A 217 47.66 -15.42 -8.78
N THR A 218 48.58 -14.95 -9.61
CA THR A 218 49.80 -15.67 -9.98
C THR A 218 50.74 -15.66 -8.79
N VAL A 219 50.81 -16.76 -8.04
CA VAL A 219 51.83 -16.98 -7.01
C VAL A 219 53.17 -17.22 -7.71
N MET A 220 53.95 -16.17 -7.89
CA MET A 220 55.39 -16.26 -8.11
C MET A 220 56.05 -16.60 -6.77
N SER A 221 56.22 -17.89 -6.46
CA SER A 221 57.13 -18.31 -5.38
C SER A 221 58.56 -18.28 -5.90
N GLY A 222 59.24 -17.17 -5.65
CA GLY A 222 60.68 -17.03 -5.80
C GLY A 222 61.41 -17.98 -4.85
N SER A 223 62.35 -18.73 -5.41
CA SER A 223 63.44 -19.40 -4.70
C SER A 223 64.22 -18.39 -3.86
N ILE A 224 64.48 -18.71 -2.58
CA ILE A 224 65.64 -18.33 -1.77
C ILE A 224 65.49 -19.10 -0.45
N PHE A 225 66.39 -20.04 -0.16
CA PHE A 225 67.11 -20.12 1.11
C PHE A 225 68.27 -21.11 0.96
N ASP A 226 69.43 -20.51 0.73
CA ASP A 226 70.75 -21.05 1.01
C ASP A 226 71.11 -20.73 2.49
N TYR A 227 72.18 -21.38 3.00
CA TYR A 227 72.75 -21.39 4.37
C TYR A 227 72.15 -22.42 5.35
N GLY A 228 72.90 -23.32 5.98
CA GLY A 228 74.34 -23.55 6.03
C GLY A 228 74.74 -24.14 7.40
N SER A 229 75.72 -25.07 7.37
CA SER A 229 76.48 -25.70 8.47
C SER A 229 75.84 -26.84 9.25
#